data_AF-A0A8B6Y0G3-F1
#
_entry.id   AF-A0A8B6Y0G3-F1
#
_cell.length_a   1.000
_cell.length_b   1.000
_cell.length_c   1.000
_cell.angle_alpha   90.00
_cell.angle_beta   90.00
_cell.angle_gamma   90.00
#
_symmetry.space_group_name_H-M   'P 1'
#
loop_
_entity.id
_entity.type
_entity.pdbx_description
1 polymer ?
#
loop_
_entity_poly.entity_id
_entity_poly.type
_entity_poly.pdbx_seq_one_letter_code
_entity_poly.pdbx_strand_id
1 'polypeptide(L)'
;VLKKQGYDAACDIWSLGVLMYTMLSGRTPFAAGPEDTPAMILTRIGQGNIVLNGGSWDNVTDSAKDLLRKMLYVDPSQRLSAAQVLQHPWLRFKSSIPDRKMTLNETASRIKEAVKNTFSAVHKAPDTKPLSGVQSSGLHQRRAGKRKLPWGHKK
;
A
#
# COMPACT_ATOMS: atom_id res chain seq x y z
N VAL A 1 -24.26 -6.81 4.40
CA VAL A 1 -23.49 -7.05 3.16
C VAL A 1 -23.39 -5.78 2.27
N LEU A 2 -23.36 -4.56 2.83
CA LEU A 2 -23.44 -3.32 2.02
C LEU A 2 -22.47 -2.22 2.50
N LYS A 3 -21.14 -2.48 2.49
CA LYS A 3 -20.09 -1.46 2.67
C LYS A 3 -18.78 -1.73 1.89
N LYS A 4 -18.75 -2.67 0.93
CA LYS A 4 -17.51 -2.99 0.19
C LYS A 4 -17.28 -2.12 -1.06
N GLN A 5 -18.31 -1.54 -1.66
CA GLN A 5 -18.18 -0.79 -2.93
C GLN A 5 -17.13 0.33 -2.90
N GLY A 6 -17.08 1.12 -1.82
CA GLY A 6 -16.11 2.22 -1.69
C GLY A 6 -14.68 1.74 -1.47
N TYR A 7 -14.51 0.63 -0.74
CA TYR A 7 -13.21 -0.01 -0.55
C TYR A 7 -12.68 -0.58 -1.87
N ASP A 8 -13.55 -1.25 -2.63
CA ASP A 8 -13.20 -1.84 -3.92
C ASP A 8 -12.82 -0.74 -4.93
N ALA A 9 -13.59 0.35 -5.01
CA ALA A 9 -13.26 1.49 -5.87
C ALA A 9 -11.92 2.15 -5.49
N ALA A 10 -11.61 2.28 -4.19
CA ALA A 10 -10.32 2.79 -3.75
C ALA A 10 -9.17 1.82 -4.10
N CYS A 11 -9.39 0.51 -4.09
CA CYS A 11 -8.42 -0.49 -4.55
C CYS A 11 -8.11 -0.37 -6.05
N ASP A 12 -9.11 -0.05 -6.87
CA ASP A 12 -8.89 0.23 -8.30
C ASP A 12 -8.00 1.46 -8.51
N ILE A 13 -8.23 2.54 -7.75
CA ILE A 13 -7.39 3.75 -7.83
C ILE A 13 -5.95 3.47 -7.39
N TRP A 14 -5.76 2.63 -6.37
CA TRP A 14 -4.42 2.22 -5.95
C TRP A 14 -3.71 1.42 -7.04
N SER A 15 -4.41 0.47 -7.65
CA SER A 15 -3.87 -0.33 -8.76
C SER A 15 -3.50 0.55 -9.96
N LEU A 16 -4.32 1.56 -10.26
CA LEU A 16 -4.02 2.56 -11.28
C LEU A 16 -2.80 3.41 -10.90
N GLY A 17 -2.63 3.74 -9.62
CA GLY A 17 -1.45 4.43 -9.10
C GLY A 17 -0.17 3.61 -9.27
N VAL A 18 -0.23 2.29 -9.02
CA VAL A 18 0.90 1.37 -9.27
C VAL A 18 1.26 1.37 -10.75
N LEU A 19 0.25 1.27 -11.62
CA LEU A 19 0.45 1.33 -13.07
C LEU A 19 1.10 2.66 -13.50
N MET A 20 0.58 3.79 -13.02
CA MET A 20 1.13 5.12 -13.31
C MET A 20 2.59 5.23 -12.86
N TYR A 21 2.93 4.77 -11.65
CA TYR A 21 4.29 4.78 -11.14
C TYR A 21 5.22 3.97 -12.07
N THR A 22 4.75 2.80 -12.51
CA THR A 22 5.52 1.94 -13.41
C THR A 22 5.70 2.54 -14.79
N MET A 23 4.69 3.20 -15.35
CA MET A 23 4.84 3.92 -16.62
C MET A 23 5.83 5.07 -16.53
N LEU A 24 5.84 5.83 -15.42
CA LEU A 24 6.69 7.01 -15.25
C LEU A 24 8.16 6.67 -14.92
N SER A 25 8.39 5.58 -14.18
CA SER A 25 9.72 5.26 -13.67
C SER A 25 10.37 4.03 -14.30
N GLY A 26 9.59 3.18 -14.97
CA GLY A 26 10.03 1.86 -15.43
C GLY A 26 10.29 0.86 -14.31
N ARG A 27 9.78 1.12 -13.10
CA ARG A 27 9.97 0.28 -11.91
C ARG A 27 8.67 0.15 -11.14
N THR A 28 8.58 -0.77 -10.19
CA THR A 28 7.40 -0.84 -9.31
C THR A 28 7.63 -0.03 -8.03
N PRO A 29 6.57 0.51 -7.39
CA PRO A 29 6.71 1.32 -6.20
C PRO A 29 7.15 0.54 -4.95
N PHE A 30 6.87 -0.78 -4.89
CA PHE A 30 7.02 -1.56 -3.66
C PHE A 30 7.85 -2.85 -3.81
N ALA A 31 8.06 -3.36 -5.03
CA ALA A 31 8.96 -4.47 -5.30
C ALA A 31 10.23 -3.96 -6.00
N ALA A 32 11.35 -4.04 -5.28
CA ALA A 32 12.69 -3.61 -5.68
C ALA A 32 13.46 -4.70 -6.44
N GLY A 33 13.12 -5.99 -6.28
CA GLY A 33 13.85 -7.05 -6.97
C GLY A 33 13.39 -8.48 -6.65
N PRO A 34 14.05 -9.49 -7.23
CA PRO A 34 13.70 -10.90 -7.06
C PRO A 34 13.86 -11.41 -5.62
N GLU A 35 14.73 -10.77 -4.83
CA GLU A 35 14.97 -11.11 -3.42
C GLU A 35 13.87 -10.62 -2.47
N ASP A 36 12.90 -9.84 -2.96
CA ASP A 36 11.84 -9.31 -2.12
C ASP A 36 10.86 -10.39 -1.69
N THR A 37 10.78 -10.60 -0.37
CA THR A 37 9.74 -11.44 0.23
C THR A 37 8.39 -10.71 0.24
N PRO A 38 7.26 -11.44 0.22
CA PRO A 38 5.93 -10.82 0.36
C PRO A 38 5.77 -9.94 1.60
N ALA A 39 6.41 -10.32 2.72
CA ALA A 39 6.38 -9.55 3.96
C ALA A 39 7.08 -8.19 3.83
N MET A 40 8.21 -8.12 3.11
CA MET A 40 8.91 -6.87 2.84
C MET A 40 8.08 -5.96 1.94
N ILE A 41 7.45 -6.51 0.91
CA ILE A 41 6.56 -5.75 0.01
C ILE A 41 5.38 -5.18 0.79
N LEU A 42 4.69 -6.00 1.60
CA LEU A 42 3.58 -5.54 2.44
C LEU A 42 4.01 -4.49 3.45
N THR A 43 5.21 -4.61 4.01
CA THR A 43 5.76 -3.58 4.91
C THR A 43 5.92 -2.25 4.20
N ARG A 44 6.45 -2.23 2.97
CA ARG A 44 6.59 -1.00 2.18
C ARG A 44 5.24 -0.40 1.79
N ILE A 45 4.27 -1.24 1.40
CA ILE A 45 2.89 -0.82 1.12
C ILE A 45 2.27 -0.16 2.37
N GLY A 46 2.39 -0.81 3.53
CA GLY A 46 1.82 -0.30 4.79
C GLY A 46 2.48 0.99 5.29
N GLN A 47 3.76 1.21 4.95
CA GLN A 47 4.45 2.48 5.23
C GLN A 47 4.01 3.62 4.30
N GLY A 48 3.51 3.30 3.09
CA GLY A 48 3.10 4.32 2.11
C GLY A 48 4.25 5.10 1.48
N ASN A 49 5.50 4.71 1.73
CA ASN A 49 6.67 5.44 1.25
C ASN A 49 7.00 4.98 -0.18
N ILE A 50 6.84 5.89 -1.14
CA ILE A 50 7.24 5.70 -2.53
C ILE A 50 8.39 6.65 -2.88
N VAL A 51 9.35 6.15 -3.66
CA VAL A 51 10.51 6.93 -4.10
C VAL A 51 10.11 7.75 -5.33
N LEU A 52 10.17 9.08 -5.22
CA LEU A 52 9.78 10.02 -6.28
C LEU A 52 10.89 11.02 -6.62
N ASN A 53 12.14 10.65 -6.36
CA ASN A 53 13.34 11.44 -6.62
C ASN A 53 14.42 10.58 -7.28
N GLY A 54 15.35 11.22 -8.00
CA GLY A 54 16.49 10.57 -8.63
C GLY A 54 16.16 9.81 -9.91
N GLY A 55 17.11 9.83 -10.85
CA GLY A 55 17.07 9.03 -12.07
C GLY A 55 15.88 9.41 -12.94
N SER A 56 14.97 8.46 -13.19
CA SER A 56 13.77 8.70 -14.00
C SER A 56 12.89 9.83 -13.45
N TRP A 57 12.90 10.04 -12.12
CA TRP A 57 12.02 11.02 -11.45
C TRP A 57 12.50 12.47 -11.55
N ASP A 58 13.75 12.71 -11.93
CA ASP A 58 14.30 14.06 -12.05
C ASP A 58 13.62 14.84 -13.19
N ASN A 59 13.08 14.12 -14.17
CA ASN A 59 12.38 14.69 -15.32
C ASN A 59 10.85 14.62 -15.21
N VAL A 60 10.33 14.07 -14.12
CA VAL A 60 8.88 13.96 -13.88
C VAL A 60 8.40 15.21 -13.15
N THR A 61 7.33 15.83 -13.65
CA THR A 61 6.77 17.05 -13.07
C THR A 61 6.23 16.81 -11.65
N ASP A 62 6.33 17.84 -10.80
CA ASP A 62 5.83 17.74 -9.43
C ASP A 62 4.32 17.50 -9.37
N SER A 63 3.57 17.99 -10.36
CA SER A 63 2.14 17.70 -10.47
C SER A 63 1.86 16.21 -10.70
N ALA A 64 2.70 15.48 -11.43
CA ALA A 64 2.56 14.03 -11.60
C ALA A 64 2.88 13.28 -10.30
N LYS A 65 3.95 13.70 -9.62
CA LYS A 65 4.37 13.16 -8.32
C LYS A 65 3.30 13.37 -7.25
N ASP A 66 2.65 14.53 -7.23
CA ASP A 66 1.53 14.84 -6.35
C ASP A 66 0.33 13.91 -6.59
N LEU A 67 -0.07 13.73 -7.86
CA LEU A 67 -1.14 12.79 -8.20
C LEU A 67 -0.83 11.37 -7.69
N LEU A 68 0.41 10.89 -7.92
CA LEU A 68 0.84 9.58 -7.46
C LEU A 68 0.74 9.40 -5.94
N ARG A 69 1.19 10.38 -5.16
CA ARG A 69 1.08 10.34 -3.68
C ARG A 69 -0.37 10.20 -3.24
N LYS A 70 -1.29 10.89 -3.91
CA LYS A 70 -2.73 10.86 -3.58
C LYS A 70 -3.43 9.58 -4.02
N MET A 71 -2.98 8.95 -5.11
CA MET A 71 -3.49 7.65 -5.58
C MET A 71 -2.95 6.47 -4.77
N LEU A 72 -1.70 6.56 -4.31
CA LEU A 72 -1.01 5.51 -3.52
C LEU A 72 -1.07 5.76 -2.02
N TYR A 73 -1.94 6.67 -1.57
CA TYR A 73 -2.13 6.94 -0.14
C TYR A 73 -2.61 5.67 0.59
N VAL A 74 -2.06 5.42 1.78
CA VAL A 74 -2.27 4.17 2.53
C VAL A 74 -3.73 4.03 2.96
N ASP A 75 -4.32 5.09 3.51
CA ASP A 75 -5.72 5.11 3.91
C ASP A 75 -6.64 5.20 2.68
N PRO A 76 -7.47 4.18 2.39
CA PRO A 76 -8.38 4.20 1.25
C PRO A 76 -9.41 5.33 1.31
N SER A 77 -9.76 5.83 2.50
CA SER A 77 -10.73 6.91 2.66
C SER A 77 -10.19 8.30 2.27
N GLN A 78 -8.86 8.45 2.31
CA GLN A 78 -8.15 9.67 1.90
C GLN A 78 -7.65 9.60 0.46
N ARG A 79 -7.76 8.42 -0.16
CA ARG A 79 -7.37 8.20 -1.56
C ARG A 79 -8.35 8.90 -2.49
N LEU A 80 -7.83 9.46 -3.59
CA LEU A 80 -8.69 10.10 -4.59
C LEU A 80 -9.69 9.10 -5.17
N SER A 81 -10.89 9.58 -5.49
CA SER A 81 -11.82 8.88 -6.37
C SER A 81 -11.41 9.04 -7.84
N ALA A 82 -11.94 8.19 -8.71
CA ALA A 82 -11.72 8.29 -10.17
C ALA A 82 -12.06 9.69 -10.72
N ALA A 83 -13.17 10.27 -10.26
CA ALA A 83 -13.60 11.61 -10.66
C ALA A 83 -12.58 12.68 -10.24
N GLN A 84 -12.01 12.57 -9.03
CA GLN A 84 -10.99 13.49 -8.56
C GLN A 84 -9.66 13.31 -9.29
N VAL A 85 -9.28 12.08 -9.64
CA VAL A 85 -8.10 11.79 -10.49
C VAL A 85 -8.23 12.51 -11.82
N LEU A 86 -9.37 12.38 -12.52
CA LEU A 86 -9.60 13.04 -13.81
C LEU A 86 -9.58 14.58 -13.75
N GLN A 87 -9.93 15.15 -12.61
CA GLN A 87 -9.90 16.60 -12.39
C GLN A 87 -8.52 17.12 -11.96
N HIS A 88 -7.58 16.22 -11.65
CA HIS A 88 -6.26 16.60 -11.17
C HIS A 88 -5.50 17.43 -12.22
N PRO A 89 -4.77 18.49 -11.82
CA PRO A 89 -4.07 19.38 -12.76
C PRO A 89 -3.18 18.65 -13.77
N TRP A 90 -2.51 17.56 -13.35
CA TRP A 90 -1.66 16.75 -14.22
C TRP A 90 -2.40 16.13 -15.42
N LEU A 91 -3.65 15.69 -15.24
CA LEU A 91 -4.45 15.13 -16.34
C LEU A 91 -5.23 16.22 -17.09
N ARG A 92 -5.65 17.26 -16.36
CA ARG A 92 -6.50 18.32 -16.92
C ARG A 92 -5.73 19.26 -17.85
N PHE A 93 -4.44 19.52 -17.59
CA PHE A 93 -3.64 20.45 -18.37
C PHE A 93 -2.58 19.70 -19.19
N LYS A 94 -2.78 19.60 -20.51
CA LYS A 94 -1.85 18.95 -21.44
C LYS A 94 -0.44 19.56 -21.42
N SER A 95 -0.30 20.83 -21.07
CA SER A 95 0.98 21.51 -20.90
C SER A 95 1.85 20.97 -19.76
N SER A 96 1.28 20.16 -18.86
CA SER A 96 2.01 19.53 -17.76
C SER A 96 2.72 18.21 -18.12
N ILE A 97 2.59 17.76 -19.39
CA ILE A 97 3.21 16.54 -19.90
C ILE A 97 4.40 16.95 -20.81
N PRO A 98 5.65 16.70 -20.39
CA PRO A 98 6.82 16.95 -21.21
C PRO A 98 6.82 16.07 -22.46
N ASP A 99 7.15 16.63 -23.63
CA ASP A 99 7.28 15.89 -24.89
C ASP A 99 8.65 15.19 -25.02
N ARG A 100 8.97 14.36 -24.01
CA ARG A 100 10.27 13.69 -23.92
C ARG A 100 10.09 12.19 -23.74
N LYS A 101 10.87 11.42 -24.49
CA LYS A 101 10.94 9.96 -24.33
C LYS A 101 11.49 9.61 -22.95
N MET A 102 10.74 8.81 -22.20
CA MET A 102 11.22 8.23 -20.94
C MET A 102 12.23 7.12 -21.25
N THR A 103 13.39 7.21 -20.61
CA THR A 103 14.40 6.14 -20.67
C THR A 103 14.08 5.13 -19.59
N LEU A 104 13.67 3.92 -19.99
CA LEU A 104 13.40 2.82 -19.07
C LEU A 104 14.68 1.99 -18.92
N ASN A 105 15.22 1.95 -17.71
CA ASN A 105 16.47 1.23 -17.41
C ASN A 105 16.25 -0.26 -17.09
N GLU A 106 14.99 -0.70 -16.97
CA GLU A 106 14.62 -2.09 -16.71
C GLU A 106 13.94 -2.74 -17.92
N THR A 107 14.12 -4.06 -18.05
CA THR A 107 13.44 -4.84 -19.09
C THR A 107 11.98 -5.06 -18.74
N ALA A 108 11.12 -5.13 -19.77
CA ALA A 108 9.69 -5.38 -19.59
C ALA A 108 9.41 -6.69 -18.82
N SER A 109 10.25 -7.71 -18.97
CA SER A 109 10.14 -8.97 -18.22
C SER A 109 10.30 -8.77 -16.72
N ARG A 110 11.33 -8.03 -16.30
CA ARG A 110 11.60 -7.74 -14.89
C ARG A 110 10.49 -6.90 -14.26
N ILE A 111 10.00 -5.90 -14.98
CA ILE A 111 8.87 -5.07 -14.56
C ILE A 111 7.62 -5.95 -14.36
N LYS A 112 7.33 -6.83 -15.33
CA LYS A 112 6.18 -7.73 -15.26
C LYS A 112 6.25 -8.66 -14.04
N GLU A 113 7.42 -9.18 -13.74
CA GLU A 113 7.65 -10.02 -12.56
C GLU A 113 7.46 -9.24 -11.25
N ALA A 114 8.04 -8.05 -11.14
CA ALA A 114 7.90 -7.20 -9.95
C ALA A 114 6.45 -6.78 -9.70
N VAL A 115 5.69 -6.47 -10.76
CA VAL A 115 4.25 -6.19 -10.67
C VAL A 115 3.51 -7.42 -10.15
N LYS A 116 3.78 -8.61 -10.72
CA LYS A 116 3.18 -9.88 -10.26
C LYS A 116 3.48 -10.13 -8.78
N ASN A 117 4.71 -9.90 -8.34
CA ASN A 117 5.10 -10.08 -6.94
C ASN A 117 4.36 -9.13 -6.00
N THR A 118 4.19 -7.86 -6.41
CA THR A 118 3.43 -6.86 -5.66
C THR A 118 1.98 -7.29 -5.44
N PHE A 119 1.28 -7.66 -6.52
CA PHE A 119 -0.12 -8.08 -6.41
C PHE A 119 -0.26 -9.42 -5.68
N SER A 120 0.66 -10.37 -5.89
CA SER A 120 0.68 -11.64 -5.15
C SER A 120 0.81 -11.43 -3.64
N ALA A 121 1.69 -10.50 -3.22
CA ALA A 121 1.85 -10.16 -1.80
C ALA A 121 0.58 -9.59 -1.19
N VAL A 122 -0.12 -8.70 -1.90
CA VAL A 122 -1.39 -8.10 -1.46
C VAL A 122 -2.49 -9.15 -1.33
N HIS A 123 -2.64 -10.06 -2.30
CA HIS A 123 -3.69 -11.09 -2.26
C HIS A 123 -3.43 -12.19 -1.23
N LYS A 124 -2.16 -12.47 -0.92
CA LYS A 124 -1.76 -13.45 0.09
C LYS A 124 -1.68 -12.87 1.50
N ALA A 125 -1.82 -11.55 1.66
CA ALA A 125 -1.86 -10.93 2.97
C ALA A 125 -3.00 -11.59 3.77
N PRO A 126 -2.71 -12.17 4.95
CA PRO A 126 -3.76 -12.78 5.74
C PRO A 126 -4.78 -11.70 6.10
N ASP A 127 -6.06 -11.97 5.80
CA ASP A 127 -7.17 -11.23 6.41
C ASP A 127 -6.86 -11.12 7.91
N THR A 128 -6.90 -9.88 8.42
CA THR A 128 -6.55 -9.50 9.79
C THR A 128 -6.81 -10.64 10.77
N LYS A 129 -5.77 -11.07 11.51
CA LYS A 129 -5.86 -12.13 12.54
C LYS A 129 -7.23 -12.09 13.22
N PRO A 130 -8.00 -13.20 13.27
CA PRO A 130 -9.22 -13.25 14.06
C PRO A 130 -8.86 -12.77 15.47
N LEU A 131 -9.60 -11.79 15.99
CA LEU A 131 -9.43 -11.34 17.37
C LEU A 131 -9.46 -12.60 18.25
N SER A 132 -8.32 -12.92 18.87
CA SER A 132 -8.23 -14.07 19.75
C SER A 132 -9.15 -13.83 20.94
N GLY A 133 -9.81 -14.89 21.42
CA GLY A 133 -10.77 -14.78 22.51
C GLY A 133 -10.18 -14.04 23.71
N VAL A 134 -11.02 -13.30 24.45
CA VAL A 134 -10.63 -12.41 25.57
C VAL A 134 -9.68 -13.09 26.58
N GLN A 135 -9.71 -14.42 26.67
CA GLN A 135 -8.82 -15.24 27.49
C GLN A 135 -7.33 -15.11 27.16
N SER A 136 -7.00 -14.79 25.91
CA SER A 136 -5.64 -14.54 25.43
C SER A 136 -5.10 -13.15 25.81
N SER A 137 -5.96 -12.27 26.32
CA SER A 137 -5.54 -10.94 26.79
C SER A 137 -4.86 -11.03 28.16
N GLY A 138 -3.72 -10.37 28.31
CA GLY A 138 -3.00 -10.28 29.58
C GLY A 138 -3.84 -9.70 30.74
N LEU A 139 -4.85 -8.87 30.42
CA LEU A 139 -5.83 -8.37 31.39
C LEU A 139 -6.72 -9.50 31.96
N HIS A 140 -7.17 -10.44 31.12
CA HIS A 140 -7.97 -11.59 31.54
C HIS A 140 -7.14 -12.57 32.37
N GLN A 141 -5.91 -12.87 31.94
CA GLN A 141 -5.00 -13.78 32.66
C GLN A 141 -4.69 -13.27 34.08
N ARG A 142 -4.48 -11.95 34.23
CA ARG A 142 -4.28 -11.31 35.54
C ARG A 142 -5.52 -11.38 36.45
N ARG A 143 -6.73 -11.34 35.88
CA ARG A 143 -8.00 -11.52 36.62
C ARG A 143 -8.24 -12.99 37.01
N ALA A 144 -7.91 -13.93 36.14
CA ALA A 144 -8.05 -15.36 36.41
C ALA A 144 -7.07 -15.89 37.48
N GLY A 145 -5.85 -15.33 37.53
CA GLY A 145 -4.80 -15.73 38.49
C GLY A 145 -5.05 -15.36 39.96
N LYS A 146 -5.99 -14.45 40.27
CA LYS A 146 -6.27 -14.00 41.64
C LYS A 146 -7.24 -14.89 42.44
N ARG A 147 -7.69 -16.04 41.90
CA ARG A 147 -8.68 -16.93 42.54
C ARG A 147 -8.10 -18.12 43.33
N LYS A 148 -6.84 -18.06 43.78
CA LYS A 148 -6.29 -19.04 44.74
C LYS A 148 -5.55 -18.36 45.89
N LEU A 149 -6.29 -17.97 46.91
CA LEU A 149 -5.78 -17.82 48.28
C LEU A 149 -6.77 -18.56 49.19
N PRO A 150 -6.40 -19.73 49.76
CA PRO A 150 -7.21 -20.37 50.77
C PRO A 150 -6.93 -19.70 52.11
N TRP A 151 -7.92 -18.95 52.61
CA TRP A 151 -7.96 -18.56 54.01
C TRP A 151 -8.26 -19.81 54.84
N GLY A 152 -7.22 -20.41 55.44
CA GLY A 152 -7.33 -21.51 56.39
C GLY A 152 -6.90 -21.02 57.78
N HIS A 153 -7.86 -20.97 58.70
CA HIS A 153 -7.71 -20.59 60.11
C HIS A 153 -6.60 -21.37 60.82
N LYS A 154 -5.79 -20.68 61.63
CA LYS A 154 -5.09 -21.30 62.78
C LYS A 154 -5.87 -20.95 64.05
N LYS A 155 -6.32 -22.00 64.76
CA LYS A 155 -6.62 -21.95 66.19
C LYS A 155 -5.31 -21.99 66.97
#